data_AF-A0A949Y1T7-F1
#
_entry.id   AF-A0A949Y1T7-F1
#
_cell.length_a   1.000
_cell.length_b   1.000
_cell.length_c   1.000
_cell.angle_alpha   90.00
_cell.angle_beta   90.00
_cell.angle_gamma   90.00
#
_symmetry.space_group_name_H-M   'P 1'
#
loop_
_entity.id
_entity.type
_entity.pdbx_description
1 polymer ?
#
loop_
_entity_poly.entity_id
_entity_poly.type
_entity_poly.pdbx_seq_one_letter_code
_entity_poly.pdbx_strand_id
1 'polypeptide(L)'
;MQQAFRIVALVLIWGATTLAWIVLDVVLVQRTDQADAVQRGALGSLWGPQQAQRAPDVSCGRGKTFSLLPLTDSKLAVDLALDQRRKGLLWYNTYRVAFDGSYRFSNTGAARNCTFALAFPSEDGIYDDVRVLVNGKPVENAASFGAVSASIPMDHAATATVEVSYASRGLGQWEYVFGSGVSTVRNFVMRMRTDFGAIDFPSGTMSPTSEQRTANGWDLTWDYRDLITGNGIGMVMPELLQPGPLAQRITTWAPLSLLFYFFVMFIITTIRRIDLHPMNYFFLAAAFFAFQLLFAYTVD
;
A
#
# COMPACT_ATOMS: atom_id res chain seq x y z
N MET A 1 -53.98 23.31 15.65
CA MET A 1 -53.00 23.18 16.75
C MET A 1 -52.46 21.75 16.92
N GLN A 2 -53.30 20.70 17.00
CA GLN A 2 -52.82 19.30 17.18
C GLN A 2 -51.83 18.81 16.10
N GLN A 3 -52.05 19.19 14.83
CA GLN A 3 -51.14 18.85 13.71
C GLN A 3 -49.74 19.46 13.88
N ALA A 4 -49.64 20.71 14.30
CA ALA A 4 -48.36 21.39 14.53
C ALA A 4 -47.55 20.74 15.66
N PHE A 5 -48.22 20.31 16.74
CA PHE A 5 -47.58 19.60 17.84
C PHE A 5 -46.99 18.25 17.39
N ARG A 6 -47.68 17.51 16.51
CA ARG A 6 -47.19 16.24 15.95
C ARG A 6 -45.94 16.44 15.09
N ILE A 7 -45.92 17.48 14.26
CA ILE A 7 -44.75 17.79 13.42
C ILE A 7 -43.55 18.13 14.29
N VAL A 8 -43.72 18.97 15.32
CA VAL A 8 -42.64 19.32 16.26
C VAL A 8 -42.12 18.07 16.99
N ALA A 9 -43.01 17.20 17.47
CA ALA A 9 -42.60 15.95 18.12
C ALA A 9 -41.80 15.03 17.17
N LEU A 10 -42.23 14.89 15.91
CA LEU A 10 -41.52 14.11 14.89
C LEU A 10 -40.13 14.65 14.62
N VAL A 11 -40.01 15.98 14.45
CA VAL A 11 -38.73 16.65 14.22
C VAL A 11 -37.78 16.46 15.41
N LEU A 12 -38.29 16.55 16.65
CA LEU A 12 -37.50 16.32 17.85
C LEU A 12 -37.03 14.86 17.96
N ILE A 13 -37.91 13.89 17.71
CA ILE A 13 -37.56 12.46 17.75
C ILE A 13 -36.51 12.16 16.68
N TRP A 14 -36.73 12.63 15.45
CA TRP A 14 -35.78 12.43 14.36
C TRP A 14 -34.44 13.11 14.65
N GLY A 15 -34.44 14.34 15.15
CA GLY A 15 -33.23 15.07 15.51
C GLY A 15 -32.42 14.39 16.62
N ALA A 16 -33.08 13.94 17.68
CA ALA A 16 -32.43 13.21 18.77
C ALA A 16 -31.85 11.87 18.29
N THR A 17 -32.60 11.13 17.46
CA THR A 17 -32.12 9.85 16.89
C THR A 17 -30.94 10.08 15.95
N THR A 18 -30.98 11.14 15.14
CA THR A 18 -29.89 11.53 14.24
C THR A 18 -28.64 11.91 15.02
N LEU A 19 -28.78 12.64 16.13
CA LEU A 19 -27.64 12.97 17.00
C LEU A 19 -26.99 11.73 17.61
N ALA A 20 -27.80 10.81 18.17
CA ALA A 20 -27.31 9.54 18.69
C ALA A 20 -26.60 8.71 17.60
N TRP A 21 -27.14 8.77 16.38
CA TRP A 21 -26.60 8.09 15.22
C TRP A 21 -25.27 8.69 14.75
N ILE A 22 -25.13 10.01 14.72
CA ILE A 22 -23.84 10.68 14.44
C ILE A 22 -22.77 10.28 15.47
N VAL A 23 -23.13 10.19 16.75
CA VAL A 23 -22.20 9.73 17.80
C VAL A 23 -21.75 8.29 17.54
N LEU A 24 -22.68 7.40 17.18
CA LEU A 24 -22.35 6.01 16.83
C LEU A 24 -21.39 5.94 15.62
N ASP A 25 -21.66 6.70 14.56
CA ASP A 25 -20.84 6.73 13.35
C ASP A 25 -19.41 7.21 13.63
N VAL A 26 -19.25 8.31 14.38
CA VAL A 26 -17.93 8.84 14.76
C VAL A 26 -17.14 7.82 15.59
N VAL A 27 -17.79 7.14 16.54
CA VAL A 27 -17.14 6.12 17.37
C VAL A 27 -16.73 4.91 16.52
N LEU A 28 -17.56 4.48 15.57
CA LEU A 28 -17.25 3.37 14.67
C LEU A 28 -16.02 3.68 13.82
N VAL A 29 -15.99 4.84 13.16
CA VAL A 29 -14.86 5.29 12.33
C VAL A 29 -13.55 5.28 13.11
N GLN A 30 -13.54 5.90 14.29
CA GLN A 30 -12.33 5.97 15.11
C GLN A 30 -11.83 4.59 15.53
N ARG A 31 -12.72 3.64 15.82
CA ARG A 31 -12.34 2.29 16.24
C ARG A 31 -11.85 1.45 15.08
N THR A 32 -12.53 1.50 13.93
CA THR A 32 -12.13 0.77 12.73
C THR A 32 -10.77 1.27 12.22
N ASP A 33 -10.54 2.58 12.13
CA ASP A 33 -9.25 3.13 11.69
C ASP A 33 -8.09 2.75 12.63
N GLN A 34 -8.32 2.79 13.94
CA GLN A 34 -7.31 2.37 14.93
C GLN A 34 -7.03 0.87 14.85
N ALA A 35 -8.08 0.04 14.72
CA ALA A 35 -7.94 -1.40 14.58
C ALA A 35 -7.17 -1.76 13.31
N ASP A 36 -7.48 -1.13 12.18
CA ASP A 36 -6.81 -1.33 10.90
C ASP A 36 -5.31 -0.98 10.98
N ALA A 37 -4.97 0.19 11.54
CA ALA A 37 -3.58 0.62 11.68
C ALA A 37 -2.76 -0.35 12.55
N VAL A 38 -3.31 -0.78 13.70
CA VAL A 38 -2.65 -1.73 14.60
C VAL A 38 -2.49 -3.10 13.92
N GLN A 39 -3.52 -3.56 13.21
CA GLN A 39 -3.47 -4.86 12.54
C GLN A 39 -2.54 -4.86 11.32
N ARG A 40 -2.47 -3.78 10.54
CA ARG A 40 -1.48 -3.61 9.46
C ARG A 40 -0.06 -3.66 10.02
N GLY A 41 0.21 -2.97 11.13
CA GLY A 41 1.52 -3.03 11.80
C GLY A 41 1.87 -4.44 12.28
N ALA A 42 0.93 -5.12 12.95
CA ALA A 42 1.11 -6.50 13.42
C ALA A 42 1.20 -7.54 12.29
N LEU A 43 0.58 -7.28 11.13
CA LEU A 43 0.73 -8.12 9.95
C LEU A 43 2.07 -7.84 9.27
N GLY A 44 2.51 -6.59 9.24
CA GLY A 44 3.83 -6.19 8.76
C GLY A 44 4.95 -6.92 9.49
N SER A 45 4.85 -7.10 10.82
CA SER A 45 5.83 -7.86 11.58
C SER A 45 5.79 -9.38 11.37
N LEU A 46 4.65 -9.94 10.96
CA LEU A 46 4.51 -11.39 10.71
C LEU A 46 4.81 -11.78 9.26
N TRP A 47 4.34 -10.96 8.31
CA TRP A 47 4.44 -11.22 6.88
C TRP A 47 5.56 -10.43 6.23
N GLY A 48 5.74 -9.17 6.59
CA GLY A 48 6.70 -8.27 5.97
C GLY A 48 6.07 -6.89 5.76
N PRO A 49 6.81 -5.81 6.07
CA PRO A 49 6.29 -4.44 5.94
C PRO A 49 6.23 -4.01 4.47
N GLN A 50 5.82 -2.77 4.26
CA GLN A 50 5.97 -2.08 2.99
C GLN A 50 7.46 -2.01 2.58
N GLN A 51 7.75 -2.19 1.28
CA GLN A 51 9.11 -2.32 0.78
C GLN A 51 9.50 -1.20 -0.19
N ALA A 52 10.70 -0.65 -0.02
CA ALA A 52 11.30 0.31 -0.95
C ALA A 52 12.76 -0.08 -1.24
N GLN A 53 13.00 -0.76 -2.37
CA GLN A 53 14.35 -1.12 -2.82
C GLN A 53 15.08 0.13 -3.31
N ARG A 54 16.17 0.51 -2.64
CA ARG A 54 17.05 1.58 -3.13
C ARG A 54 18.04 1.05 -4.14
N ALA A 55 18.40 1.86 -5.13
CA ALA A 55 19.53 1.58 -6.01
C ALA A 55 20.82 1.41 -5.18
N PRO A 56 21.76 0.57 -5.62
CA PRO A 56 22.98 0.33 -4.86
C PRO A 56 23.93 1.52 -4.94
N ASP A 57 24.68 1.70 -3.86
CA ASP A 57 25.82 2.60 -3.81
C ASP A 57 27.11 1.82 -4.11
N VAL A 58 27.96 2.43 -4.93
CA VAL A 58 29.30 1.92 -5.19
C VAL A 58 30.30 2.95 -4.72
N SER A 59 31.20 2.56 -3.83
CA SER A 59 32.27 3.42 -3.36
C SER A 59 33.63 2.75 -3.54
N CYS A 60 34.63 3.49 -4.02
CA CYS A 60 36.01 3.02 -4.08
C CYS A 60 36.87 3.91 -3.21
N GLY A 61 37.79 3.33 -2.45
CA GLY A 61 38.58 4.09 -1.50
C GLY A 61 39.99 3.59 -1.32
N ARG A 62 40.84 4.48 -0.82
CA ARG A 62 42.20 4.17 -0.38
C ARG A 62 42.42 4.85 0.98
N GLY A 63 42.53 4.05 2.04
CA GLY A 63 42.64 4.59 3.40
C GLY A 63 41.33 5.21 3.88
N LYS A 64 41.34 6.51 4.22
CA LYS A 64 40.16 7.24 4.72
C LYS A 64 39.37 7.99 3.64
N THR A 65 39.82 7.96 2.38
CA THR A 65 39.18 8.69 1.27
C THR A 65 38.37 7.71 0.42
N PHE A 66 37.10 8.02 0.20
CA PHE A 66 36.16 7.25 -0.61
C PHE A 66 35.55 8.14 -1.70
N SER A 67 35.39 7.60 -2.90
CA SER A 67 34.67 8.21 -4.02
C SER A 67 33.48 7.35 -4.40
N LEU A 68 32.29 7.93 -4.48
CA LEU A 68 31.12 7.28 -5.05
C LEU A 68 31.26 7.17 -6.57
N LEU A 69 30.94 6.00 -7.12
CA LEU A 69 30.93 5.75 -8.55
C LEU A 69 29.49 5.64 -9.05
N PRO A 70 29.16 6.27 -10.18
CA PRO A 70 27.84 6.11 -10.78
C PRO A 70 27.69 4.72 -11.41
N LEU A 71 26.46 4.23 -11.41
CA LEU A 71 26.07 3.07 -12.22
C LEU A 71 26.04 3.47 -13.71
N THR A 72 26.55 2.59 -14.55
CA THR A 72 26.65 2.78 -16.01
C THR A 72 25.59 2.01 -16.78
N ASP A 73 25.05 0.93 -16.18
CA ASP A 73 23.96 0.12 -16.69
C ASP A 73 23.24 -0.51 -15.49
N SER A 74 21.91 -0.63 -15.58
CA SER A 74 21.07 -1.24 -14.56
C SER A 74 19.94 -1.99 -15.24
N LYS A 75 19.90 -3.32 -15.06
CA LYS A 75 18.85 -4.19 -15.61
C LYS A 75 18.16 -4.91 -14.47
N LEU A 76 16.86 -4.69 -14.33
CA LEU A 76 16.07 -5.21 -13.23
C LEU A 76 14.88 -6.00 -13.76
N ALA A 77 14.58 -7.11 -13.08
CA ALA A 77 13.35 -7.86 -13.23
C ALA A 77 12.68 -8.00 -11.85
N VAL A 78 11.39 -7.68 -11.79
CA VAL A 78 10.61 -7.70 -10.56
C VAL A 78 9.31 -8.44 -10.82
N ASP A 79 9.08 -9.54 -10.12
CA ASP A 79 7.85 -10.30 -10.20
C ASP A 79 7.03 -10.08 -8.94
N LEU A 80 5.85 -9.47 -9.09
CA LEU A 80 4.93 -9.19 -8.00
C LEU A 80 3.74 -10.15 -8.07
N ALA A 81 3.59 -10.97 -7.02
CA ALA A 81 2.51 -11.92 -6.90
C ALA A 81 1.59 -11.54 -5.73
N LEU A 82 0.32 -11.25 -6.03
CA LEU A 82 -0.68 -10.90 -5.03
C LEU A 82 -0.99 -12.13 -4.15
N ASP A 83 -0.94 -11.94 -2.82
CA ASP A 83 -1.20 -13.00 -1.85
C ASP A 83 -2.04 -12.44 -0.72
N GLN A 84 -3.26 -12.00 -1.04
CA GLN A 84 -4.15 -11.32 -0.10
C GLN A 84 -4.51 -12.23 1.09
N ARG A 85 -4.37 -11.69 2.30
CA ARG A 85 -4.66 -12.42 3.55
C ARG A 85 -5.83 -11.81 4.29
N ARG A 86 -6.66 -12.64 4.91
CA ARG A 86 -7.75 -12.21 5.78
C ARG A 86 -7.37 -12.40 7.24
N LYS A 87 -7.54 -11.37 8.07
CA LYS A 87 -7.39 -11.44 9.52
C LYS A 87 -8.65 -10.85 10.15
N GLY A 88 -9.40 -11.68 10.89
CA GLY A 88 -10.76 -11.33 11.29
C GLY A 88 -11.65 -11.13 10.06
N LEU A 89 -12.29 -9.96 9.97
CA LEU A 89 -13.12 -9.56 8.83
C LEU A 89 -12.34 -8.76 7.76
N LEU A 90 -11.12 -8.34 8.08
CA LEU A 90 -10.34 -7.42 7.25
C LEU A 90 -9.43 -8.19 6.29
N TRP A 91 -9.32 -7.67 5.08
CA TRP A 91 -8.42 -8.16 4.06
C TRP A 91 -7.15 -7.31 4.00
N TYR A 92 -6.04 -7.91 3.64
CA TYR A 92 -4.75 -7.22 3.53
C TYR A 92 -4.14 -7.55 2.19
N ASN A 93 -3.70 -6.52 1.47
CA ASN A 93 -3.03 -6.58 0.17
C ASN A 93 -1.54 -6.94 0.31
N THR A 94 -1.31 -8.08 0.95
CA THR A 94 0.01 -8.70 1.03
C THR A 94 0.42 -9.27 -0.33
N TYR A 95 1.73 -9.33 -0.57
CA TYR A 95 2.29 -9.84 -1.81
C TYR A 95 3.60 -10.59 -1.55
N ARG A 96 4.04 -11.33 -2.56
CA ARG A 96 5.40 -11.85 -2.70
C ARG A 96 6.10 -11.12 -3.83
N VAL A 97 7.40 -10.88 -3.66
CA VAL A 97 8.25 -10.27 -4.68
C VAL A 97 9.45 -11.17 -4.95
N ALA A 98 9.73 -11.43 -6.23
CA ALA A 98 11.04 -11.91 -6.66
C ALA A 98 11.76 -10.74 -7.33
N PHE A 99 12.93 -10.40 -6.82
CA PHE A 99 13.77 -9.32 -7.33
C PHE A 99 15.03 -9.91 -7.95
N ASP A 100 15.38 -9.43 -9.14
CA ASP A 100 16.64 -9.70 -9.82
C ASP A 100 17.18 -8.39 -10.38
N GLY A 101 18.40 -8.02 -9.98
CA GLY A 101 19.03 -6.77 -10.40
C GLY A 101 20.48 -7.00 -10.82
N SER A 102 20.82 -6.58 -12.03
CA SER A 102 22.17 -6.56 -12.58
C SER A 102 22.64 -5.12 -12.73
N TYR A 103 23.77 -4.80 -12.09
CA TYR A 103 24.32 -3.45 -12.01
C TYR A 103 25.74 -3.44 -12.55
N ARG A 104 26.04 -2.49 -13.43
CA ARG A 104 27.39 -2.32 -13.99
C ARG A 104 27.95 -0.96 -13.61
N PHE A 105 29.23 -0.93 -13.25
CA PHE A 105 29.97 0.30 -12.99
C PHE A 105 31.43 0.16 -13.38
N SER A 106 32.13 1.28 -13.53
CA SER A 106 33.53 1.33 -13.93
C SER A 106 34.35 2.15 -12.94
N ASN A 107 35.50 1.63 -12.54
CA ASN A 107 36.41 2.33 -11.63
C ASN A 107 37.11 3.50 -12.33
N THR A 108 36.75 4.73 -12.01
CA THR A 108 37.39 5.94 -12.57
C THR A 108 38.53 6.48 -11.70
N GLY A 109 38.84 5.81 -10.58
CA GLY A 109 39.83 6.25 -9.60
C GLY A 109 41.06 5.34 -9.51
N ALA A 110 42.05 5.78 -8.74
CA ALA A 110 43.28 5.01 -8.50
C ALA A 110 43.15 3.95 -7.38
N ALA A 111 41.99 3.89 -6.70
CA ALA A 111 41.70 2.87 -5.71
C ALA A 111 41.63 1.49 -6.38
N ARG A 112 42.12 0.45 -5.69
CA ARG A 112 42.14 -0.93 -6.19
C ARG A 112 41.03 -1.81 -5.63
N ASN A 113 40.26 -1.30 -4.69
CA ASN A 113 39.14 -1.99 -4.07
C ASN A 113 37.92 -1.06 -4.07
N CYS A 114 36.81 -1.60 -4.53
CA CYS A 114 35.51 -0.97 -4.54
C CYS A 114 34.52 -1.80 -3.74
N THR A 115 33.64 -1.14 -3.00
CA THR A 115 32.58 -1.76 -2.23
C THR A 115 31.26 -1.44 -2.91
N PHE A 116 30.53 -2.48 -3.28
CA PHE A 116 29.13 -2.41 -3.69
C PHE A 116 28.25 -2.62 -2.46
N ALA A 117 27.24 -1.78 -2.27
CA ALA A 117 26.27 -1.90 -1.20
C ALA A 117 24.84 -1.72 -1.73
N LEU A 118 23.99 -2.73 -1.55
CA LEU A 118 22.56 -2.68 -1.84
C LEU A 118 21.82 -2.90 -0.52
N ALA A 119 21.18 -1.86 0.00
CA ALA A 119 20.33 -2.00 1.19
C ALA A 119 19.13 -2.91 0.88
N PHE A 120 18.73 -3.74 1.84
CA PHE A 120 17.47 -4.46 1.72
C PHE A 120 16.30 -3.46 1.76
N PRO A 121 15.17 -3.76 1.08
CA PRO A 121 14.02 -2.85 0.99
C PRO A 121 13.38 -2.43 2.32
N SER A 122 13.60 -3.22 3.37
CA SER A 122 13.16 -2.99 4.74
C SER A 122 14.01 -3.81 5.71
N GLU A 123 14.38 -3.22 6.84
CA GLU A 123 15.17 -3.86 7.90
C GLU A 123 14.40 -5.00 8.60
N ASP A 124 13.08 -4.85 8.73
CA ASP A 124 12.19 -5.86 9.32
C ASP A 124 11.62 -6.85 8.28
N GLY A 125 12.17 -6.84 7.06
CA GLY A 125 11.76 -7.71 5.96
C GLY A 125 12.27 -9.14 6.09
N ILE A 126 11.53 -10.08 5.49
CA ILE A 126 11.95 -11.47 5.35
C ILE A 126 12.51 -11.66 3.95
N TYR A 127 13.77 -12.08 3.84
CA TYR A 127 14.46 -12.32 2.58
C TYR A 127 14.90 -13.78 2.51
N ASP A 128 14.61 -14.40 1.37
CA ASP A 128 14.93 -15.79 1.06
C ASP A 128 15.66 -15.87 -0.29
N ASP A 129 16.38 -16.96 -0.52
CA ASP A 129 17.13 -17.22 -1.76
C ASP A 129 18.05 -16.05 -2.18
N VAL A 130 18.63 -15.34 -1.21
CA VAL A 130 19.53 -14.22 -1.49
C VAL A 130 20.78 -14.73 -2.20
N ARG A 131 21.00 -14.28 -3.43
CA ARG A 131 22.17 -14.62 -4.23
C ARG A 131 22.86 -13.35 -4.71
N VAL A 132 24.18 -13.37 -4.61
CA VAL A 132 25.04 -12.28 -5.04
C VAL A 132 26.14 -12.84 -5.92
N LEU A 133 26.24 -12.33 -7.14
CA LEU A 133 27.29 -12.68 -8.10
C LEU A 133 28.09 -11.42 -8.43
N VAL A 134 29.41 -11.55 -8.41
CA VAL A 134 30.33 -10.51 -8.89
C VAL A 134 31.06 -11.07 -10.10
N ASN A 135 30.85 -10.44 -11.26
CA ASN A 135 31.38 -10.89 -12.55
C ASN A 135 31.06 -12.38 -12.82
N GLY A 136 29.82 -12.79 -12.51
CA GLY A 136 29.32 -14.17 -12.67
C GLY A 136 29.81 -15.17 -11.62
N LYS A 137 30.59 -14.75 -10.61
CA LYS A 137 31.08 -15.63 -9.54
C LYS A 137 30.30 -15.39 -8.24
N PRO A 138 29.81 -16.43 -7.56
CA PRO A 138 29.08 -16.26 -6.30
C PRO A 138 29.97 -15.68 -5.21
N VAL A 139 29.40 -14.76 -4.43
CA VAL A 139 30.02 -14.20 -3.23
C VAL A 139 29.30 -14.74 -2.00
N GLU A 140 29.99 -15.57 -1.22
CA GLU A 140 29.45 -16.09 0.03
C GLU A 140 29.38 -15.00 1.10
N ASN A 141 28.38 -15.08 1.98
CA ASN A 141 28.17 -14.15 3.11
C ASN A 141 28.12 -12.66 2.70
N ALA A 142 27.69 -12.37 1.48
CA ALA A 142 27.54 -11.01 0.98
C ALA A 142 26.39 -10.26 1.69
N ALA A 143 25.42 -10.95 2.29
CA ALA A 143 24.36 -10.34 3.07
C ALA A 143 24.80 -10.16 4.53
N SER A 144 24.94 -8.91 4.99
CA SER A 144 25.21 -8.59 6.40
C SER A 144 24.62 -7.22 6.77
N PHE A 145 24.18 -7.06 8.02
CA PHE A 145 23.74 -5.77 8.58
C PHE A 145 22.68 -5.03 7.75
N GLY A 146 21.63 -5.71 7.29
CA GLY A 146 20.53 -5.06 6.55
C GLY A 146 20.85 -4.68 5.10
N ALA A 147 21.99 -5.12 4.57
CA ALA A 147 22.38 -4.89 3.18
C ALA A 147 23.12 -6.09 2.58
N VAL A 148 23.11 -6.15 1.25
CA VAL A 148 24.09 -6.88 0.47
C VAL A 148 25.32 -5.98 0.30
N SER A 149 26.49 -6.47 0.71
CA SER A 149 27.78 -5.80 0.57
C SER A 149 28.80 -6.74 -0.07
N ALA A 150 29.48 -6.26 -1.12
CA ALA A 150 30.54 -7.00 -1.80
C ALA A 150 31.77 -6.13 -2.00
N SER A 151 32.92 -6.63 -1.56
CA SER A 151 34.22 -6.02 -1.84
C SER A 151 34.79 -6.58 -3.14
N ILE A 152 35.14 -5.70 -4.06
CA ILE A 152 35.44 -6.02 -5.45
C ILE A 152 36.84 -5.44 -5.75
N PRO A 153 37.86 -6.29 -5.92
CA PRO A 153 39.17 -5.85 -6.35
C PRO A 153 39.11 -5.47 -7.84
N MET A 154 39.50 -4.23 -8.17
CA MET A 154 39.43 -3.69 -9.53
C MET A 154 40.51 -2.66 -9.77
N ASP A 155 41.24 -2.79 -10.87
CA ASP A 155 42.18 -1.77 -11.32
C ASP A 155 41.46 -0.54 -11.90
N HIS A 156 42.21 0.53 -12.13
CA HIS A 156 41.70 1.74 -12.78
C HIS A 156 41.14 1.40 -14.18
N ALA A 157 40.00 2.01 -14.52
CA ALA A 157 39.21 1.78 -15.73
C ALA A 157 38.62 0.36 -15.90
N ALA A 158 38.80 -0.54 -14.93
CA ALA A 158 38.14 -1.84 -14.95
C ALA A 158 36.62 -1.68 -14.68
N THR A 159 35.83 -2.53 -15.33
CA THR A 159 34.38 -2.62 -15.15
C THR A 159 34.04 -3.86 -14.34
N ALA A 160 33.06 -3.74 -13.44
CA ALA A 160 32.45 -4.89 -12.78
C ALA A 160 30.94 -4.93 -13.06
N THR A 161 30.39 -6.14 -13.02
CA THR A 161 28.95 -6.39 -12.97
C THR A 161 28.64 -7.11 -11.65
N VAL A 162 27.65 -6.59 -10.93
CA VAL A 162 27.13 -7.21 -9.70
C VAL A 162 25.68 -7.57 -9.93
N GLU A 163 25.35 -8.83 -9.73
CA GLU A 163 23.99 -9.34 -9.83
C GLU A 163 23.51 -9.71 -8.43
N VAL A 164 22.33 -9.22 -8.06
CA VAL A 164 21.69 -9.50 -6.77
C VAL A 164 20.27 -9.98 -7.04
N SER A 165 19.92 -11.14 -6.51
CA SER A 165 18.56 -11.64 -6.53
C SER A 165 18.11 -12.02 -5.12
N TYR A 166 16.82 -11.83 -4.83
CA TYR A 166 16.19 -12.29 -3.60
C TYR A 166 14.70 -12.53 -3.81
N ALA A 167 14.12 -13.39 -2.97
CA ALA A 167 12.68 -13.48 -2.77
C ALA A 167 12.30 -12.79 -1.45
N SER A 168 11.17 -12.09 -1.45
CA SER A 168 10.65 -11.43 -0.26
C SER A 168 9.13 -11.35 -0.29
N ARG A 169 8.58 -10.78 0.77
CA ARG A 169 7.15 -10.63 1.00
C ARG A 169 6.89 -9.31 1.72
N GLY A 170 5.83 -8.64 1.30
CA GLY A 170 5.53 -7.29 1.76
C GLY A 170 4.04 -7.00 1.81
N LEU A 171 3.72 -5.75 2.14
CA LEU A 171 2.37 -5.25 2.32
C LEU A 171 2.16 -3.95 1.55
N GLY A 172 1.02 -3.81 0.88
CA GLY A 172 0.54 -2.52 0.38
C GLY A 172 1.15 -2.09 -0.94
N GLN A 173 2.44 -1.76 -0.93
CA GLN A 173 3.16 -1.31 -2.12
C GLN A 173 4.60 -1.82 -2.15
N TRP A 174 5.15 -1.82 -3.36
CA TRP A 174 6.56 -2.04 -3.63
C TRP A 174 7.11 -0.86 -4.42
N GLU A 175 8.31 -0.38 -4.08
CA GLU A 175 8.97 0.72 -4.77
C GLU A 175 10.44 0.42 -5.07
N TYR A 176 10.93 1.06 -6.13
CA TYR A 176 12.34 1.21 -6.47
C TYR A 176 12.73 2.68 -6.48
N VAL A 177 13.75 3.03 -5.70
CA VAL A 177 14.18 4.41 -5.46
C VAL A 177 15.61 4.61 -5.96
N PHE A 178 15.80 5.56 -6.89
CA PHE A 178 17.11 5.83 -7.49
C PHE A 178 18.09 6.59 -6.58
N GLY A 179 17.61 7.24 -5.53
CA GLY A 179 18.42 8.05 -4.61
C GLY A 179 17.59 8.94 -3.69
N SER A 180 18.24 9.77 -2.88
CA SER A 180 17.59 10.68 -1.91
C SER A 180 17.13 12.03 -2.50
N GLY A 181 17.04 12.14 -3.83
CA GLY A 181 16.68 13.37 -4.53
C GLY A 181 16.75 13.17 -6.05
N VAL A 182 17.13 14.22 -6.78
CA VAL A 182 17.33 14.13 -8.24
C VAL A 182 18.57 13.30 -8.54
N SER A 183 18.37 12.11 -9.12
CA SER A 183 19.42 11.19 -9.53
C SER A 183 19.58 11.20 -11.05
N THR A 184 20.82 11.03 -11.52
CA THR A 184 21.13 10.74 -12.93
C THR A 184 21.34 9.25 -13.09
N VAL A 185 20.58 8.63 -13.99
CA VAL A 185 20.58 7.18 -14.22
C VAL A 185 20.86 6.91 -15.68
N ARG A 186 21.80 6.02 -15.97
CA ARG A 186 22.22 5.68 -17.34
C ARG A 186 21.91 4.23 -17.67
N ASN A 187 21.44 3.99 -18.90
CA ASN A 187 21.12 2.67 -19.44
C ASN A 187 20.33 1.81 -18.44
N PHE A 188 19.17 2.30 -18.06
CA PHE A 188 18.29 1.67 -17.10
C PHE A 188 17.16 0.94 -17.82
N VAL A 189 16.99 -0.34 -17.51
CA VAL A 189 15.83 -1.12 -17.91
C VAL A 189 15.28 -1.85 -16.69
N MET A 190 14.00 -1.64 -16.39
CA MET A 190 13.26 -2.47 -15.44
C MET A 190 12.09 -3.13 -16.14
N ARG A 191 11.95 -4.44 -15.94
CA ARG A 191 10.73 -5.18 -16.25
C ARG A 191 10.03 -5.57 -14.97
N MET A 192 8.74 -5.30 -14.90
CA MET A 192 7.90 -5.68 -13.78
C MET A 192 6.76 -6.55 -14.29
N ARG A 193 6.57 -7.73 -13.69
CA ARG A 193 5.45 -8.62 -13.99
C ARG A 193 4.51 -8.69 -12.81
N THR A 194 3.21 -8.67 -13.09
CA THR A 194 2.16 -8.84 -12.08
C THR A 194 1.28 -10.04 -12.42
N ASP A 195 0.71 -10.69 -11.41
CA ASP A 195 -0.34 -11.71 -11.54
C ASP A 195 -1.75 -11.17 -11.22
N PHE A 196 -1.91 -9.85 -11.29
CA PHE A 196 -3.16 -9.15 -11.03
C PHE A 196 -3.42 -8.06 -12.09
N GLY A 197 -4.70 -7.85 -12.41
CA GLY A 197 -5.11 -6.97 -13.50
C GLY A 197 -5.35 -5.51 -13.13
N ALA A 198 -5.70 -5.21 -11.88
CA ALA A 198 -5.87 -3.83 -11.41
C ALA A 198 -4.49 -3.29 -11.00
N ILE A 199 -3.90 -2.40 -11.78
CA ILE A 199 -2.60 -1.80 -11.46
C ILE A 199 -2.80 -0.33 -11.10
N ASP A 200 -1.99 0.17 -10.18
CA ASP A 200 -1.93 1.57 -9.81
C ASP A 200 -0.50 1.93 -9.37
N PHE A 201 -0.11 3.19 -9.54
CA PHE A 201 1.25 3.67 -9.33
C PHE A 201 1.26 4.68 -8.18
N PRO A 202 2.12 4.50 -7.15
CA PRO A 202 2.12 5.41 -6.02
C PRO A 202 2.63 6.81 -6.42
N SER A 203 2.21 7.81 -5.65
CA SER A 203 2.69 9.19 -5.84
C SER A 203 4.22 9.26 -5.79
N GLY A 204 4.83 10.08 -6.64
CA GLY A 204 6.30 10.18 -6.71
C GLY A 204 6.96 9.05 -7.49
N THR A 205 6.19 8.29 -8.28
CA THR A 205 6.72 7.31 -9.24
C THR A 205 6.40 7.67 -10.67
N MET A 206 7.12 7.06 -11.61
CA MET A 206 6.91 7.22 -13.05
C MET A 206 6.09 6.06 -13.60
N SER A 207 5.20 6.35 -14.54
CA SER A 207 4.53 5.35 -15.36
C SER A 207 5.53 4.61 -16.27
N PRO A 208 5.25 3.35 -16.65
CA PRO A 208 6.08 2.58 -17.56
C PRO A 208 6.12 3.19 -18.97
N THR A 209 7.21 2.91 -19.69
CA THR A 209 7.35 3.29 -21.10
C THR A 209 6.60 2.33 -22.02
N SER A 210 6.32 1.11 -21.56
CA SER A 210 5.49 0.12 -22.27
C SER A 210 4.67 -0.70 -21.28
N GLU A 211 3.39 -0.92 -21.63
CA GLU A 211 2.46 -1.74 -20.87
C GLU A 211 1.88 -2.84 -21.77
N GLN A 212 2.04 -4.09 -21.37
CA GLN A 212 1.46 -5.23 -22.07
C GLN A 212 0.62 -6.05 -21.13
N ARG A 213 -0.66 -6.17 -21.44
CA ARG A 213 -1.57 -7.01 -20.67
C ARG A 213 -1.32 -8.48 -21.00
N THR A 214 -1.20 -9.31 -19.98
CA THR A 214 -1.09 -10.77 -20.11
C THR A 214 -2.43 -11.43 -19.76
N ALA A 215 -2.50 -12.76 -19.80
CA ALA A 215 -3.72 -13.48 -19.42
C ALA A 215 -4.09 -13.25 -17.93
N ASN A 216 -3.09 -13.10 -17.07
CA ASN A 216 -3.27 -13.07 -15.61
C ASN A 216 -2.84 -11.75 -14.96
N GLY A 217 -2.21 -10.83 -15.68
CA GLY A 217 -1.78 -9.54 -15.13
C GLY A 217 -1.09 -8.68 -16.18
N TRP A 218 0.08 -8.16 -15.87
CA TRP A 218 0.80 -7.22 -16.73
C TRP A 218 2.28 -7.55 -16.86
N ASP A 219 2.86 -7.18 -17.99
CA ASP A 219 4.30 -7.00 -18.21
C ASP A 219 4.54 -5.51 -18.49
N LEU A 220 5.24 -4.86 -17.59
CA LEU A 220 5.47 -3.41 -17.58
C LEU A 220 6.96 -3.16 -17.73
N THR A 221 7.34 -2.26 -18.63
CA THR A 221 8.75 -1.94 -18.87
C THR A 221 9.00 -0.44 -18.68
N TRP A 222 10.10 -0.12 -18.01
CA TRP A 222 10.72 1.21 -17.98
C TRP A 222 12.07 1.10 -18.65
N ASP A 223 12.26 1.80 -19.77
CA ASP A 223 13.50 1.77 -20.57
C ASP A 223 14.00 3.19 -20.81
N TYR A 224 15.14 3.52 -20.22
CA TYR A 224 15.72 4.85 -20.25
C TYR A 224 17.23 4.79 -20.53
N ARG A 225 17.70 5.60 -21.49
CA ARG A 225 19.13 5.73 -21.80
C ARG A 225 19.86 6.71 -20.90
N ASP A 226 19.26 7.88 -20.67
CA ASP A 226 19.78 8.93 -19.80
C ASP A 226 18.58 9.60 -19.12
N LEU A 227 18.41 9.36 -17.82
CA LEU A 227 17.27 9.77 -17.02
C LEU A 227 17.73 10.67 -15.88
N ILE A 228 17.11 11.83 -15.75
CA ILE A 228 17.27 12.72 -14.60
C ILE A 228 15.91 12.82 -13.93
N THR A 229 15.79 12.26 -12.73
CA THR A 229 14.49 12.18 -12.04
C THR A 229 14.66 12.24 -10.52
N GLY A 230 13.68 12.83 -9.84
CA GLY A 230 13.47 12.66 -8.40
C GLY A 230 12.43 11.58 -8.07
N ASN A 231 11.78 11.00 -9.09
CA ASN A 231 10.71 10.02 -8.94
C ASN A 231 11.23 8.60 -9.09
N GLY A 232 10.66 7.67 -8.33
CA GLY A 232 10.97 6.24 -8.39
C GLY A 232 10.11 5.47 -9.41
N ILE A 233 10.10 4.15 -9.24
CA ILE A 233 9.16 3.23 -9.90
C ILE A 233 8.43 2.49 -8.78
N GLY A 234 7.14 2.23 -8.90
CA GLY A 234 6.43 1.49 -7.85
C GLY A 234 5.14 0.88 -8.34
N MET A 235 4.56 0.04 -7.49
CA MET A 235 3.30 -0.64 -7.75
C MET A 235 2.50 -0.73 -6.46
N VAL A 236 1.24 -0.30 -6.51
CA VAL A 236 0.27 -0.47 -5.42
C VAL A 236 -0.46 -1.80 -5.62
N MET A 237 -0.53 -2.59 -4.56
CA MET A 237 -1.23 -3.88 -4.57
C MET A 237 -2.74 -3.66 -4.45
N PRO A 238 -3.57 -4.33 -5.29
CA PRO A 238 -5.01 -4.24 -5.21
C PRO A 238 -5.55 -4.54 -3.81
N GLU A 239 -6.49 -3.72 -3.36
CA GLU A 239 -7.22 -3.94 -2.10
C GLU A 239 -8.60 -4.55 -2.37
N LEU A 240 -9.01 -5.50 -1.52
CA LEU A 240 -10.40 -5.95 -1.47
C LEU A 240 -11.23 -4.96 -0.66
N LEU A 241 -12.53 -4.91 -0.97
CA LEU A 241 -13.49 -4.12 -0.20
C LEU A 241 -13.50 -4.59 1.26
N GLN A 242 -13.19 -3.67 2.16
CA GLN A 242 -13.26 -3.90 3.59
C GLN A 242 -14.71 -3.80 4.08
N PRO A 243 -15.16 -4.70 4.96
CA PRO A 243 -16.54 -4.68 5.48
C PRO A 243 -16.82 -3.45 6.36
N GLY A 244 -15.84 -2.96 7.14
CA GLY A 244 -16.01 -1.80 8.03
C GLY A 244 -16.39 -0.50 7.30
N PRO A 245 -15.55 0.01 6.37
CA PRO A 245 -15.89 1.18 5.55
C PRO A 245 -17.17 1.01 4.72
N LEU A 246 -17.48 -0.22 4.27
CA LEU A 246 -18.73 -0.50 3.57
C LEU A 246 -19.93 -0.37 4.50
N ALA A 247 -19.85 -0.92 5.71
CA ALA A 247 -20.89 -0.78 6.72
C ALA A 247 -21.06 0.67 7.16
N GLN A 248 -19.98 1.41 7.36
CA GLN A 248 -20.01 2.85 7.63
C GLN A 248 -20.78 3.59 6.52
N ARG A 249 -20.44 3.36 5.24
CA ARG A 249 -21.14 3.99 4.11
C ARG A 249 -22.63 3.64 4.05
N ILE A 250 -23.02 2.44 4.43
CA ILE A 250 -24.44 2.06 4.49
C ILE A 250 -25.12 2.82 5.65
N THR A 251 -24.45 2.90 6.78
CA THR A 251 -25.01 3.47 8.00
C THR A 251 -25.13 5.00 7.89
N THR A 252 -24.22 5.71 7.21
CA THR A 252 -24.31 7.18 6.97
C THR A 252 -25.61 7.66 6.33
N TRP A 253 -26.29 6.80 5.57
CA TRP A 253 -27.59 7.10 4.98
C TRP A 253 -28.79 6.79 5.89
N ALA A 254 -28.56 6.17 7.05
CA ALA A 254 -29.61 5.70 7.95
C ALA A 254 -30.54 6.84 8.43
N PRO A 255 -30.07 8.03 8.87
CA PRO A 255 -30.95 9.12 9.29
C PRO A 255 -31.86 9.64 8.17
N LEU A 256 -31.35 9.66 6.93
CA LEU A 256 -32.12 10.09 5.77
C LEU A 256 -33.22 9.08 5.44
N SER A 257 -32.90 7.78 5.53
CA SER A 257 -33.91 6.72 5.33
C SER A 257 -35.01 6.77 6.39
N LEU A 258 -34.66 7.05 7.66
CA LEU A 258 -35.63 7.21 8.75
C LEU A 258 -36.52 8.44 8.53
N LEU A 259 -35.95 9.57 8.08
CA LEU A 259 -36.70 10.77 7.73
C LEU A 259 -37.75 10.47 6.64
N PHE A 260 -37.32 9.79 5.57
CA PHE A 260 -38.21 9.42 4.48
C PHE A 260 -39.33 8.49 4.95
N TYR A 261 -39.01 7.51 5.80
CA TYR A 261 -40.00 6.61 6.37
C TYR A 261 -41.01 7.35 7.25
N PHE A 262 -40.55 8.27 8.11
CA PHE A 262 -41.43 9.12 8.92
C PHE A 262 -42.33 9.98 8.06
N PHE A 263 -41.80 10.56 6.99
CA PHE A 263 -42.55 11.38 6.05
C PHE A 263 -43.66 10.58 5.35
N VAL A 264 -43.36 9.38 4.86
CA VAL A 264 -44.35 8.49 4.23
C VAL A 264 -45.43 8.06 5.24
N MET A 265 -45.03 7.66 6.46
CA MET A 265 -45.97 7.33 7.52
C MET A 265 -46.88 8.51 7.89
N PHE A 266 -46.33 9.72 7.96
CA PHE A 266 -47.08 10.93 8.25
C PHE A 266 -48.12 11.26 7.17
N ILE A 267 -47.75 11.12 5.89
CA ILE A 267 -48.70 11.27 4.77
C ILE A 267 -49.83 10.25 4.86
N ILE A 268 -49.51 8.97 5.03
CA ILE A 268 -50.51 7.89 5.07
C ILE A 268 -51.46 8.07 6.25
N THR A 269 -50.94 8.36 7.44
CA THR A 269 -51.76 8.56 8.65
C THR A 269 -52.65 9.79 8.54
N THR A 270 -52.19 10.84 7.85
CA THR A 270 -52.99 12.04 7.58
C THR A 270 -54.10 11.76 6.56
N ILE A 271 -53.81 11.09 5.45
CA ILE A 271 -54.81 10.75 4.41
C ILE A 271 -55.85 9.76 4.95
N ARG A 272 -55.40 8.74 5.68
CA ARG A 272 -56.26 7.70 6.26
C ARG A 272 -56.96 8.13 7.55
N ARG A 273 -56.68 9.33 8.06
CA ARG A 273 -57.16 9.85 9.36
C ARG A 273 -56.90 8.90 10.53
N ILE A 274 -55.73 8.27 10.53
CA ILE A 274 -55.28 7.40 11.61
C ILE A 274 -54.54 8.27 12.62
N ASP A 275 -55.04 8.30 13.86
CA ASP A 275 -54.37 9.00 14.96
C ASP A 275 -53.23 8.16 15.53
N LEU A 276 -52.05 8.30 14.91
CA LEU A 276 -50.84 7.67 15.41
C LEU A 276 -50.16 8.55 16.47
N HIS A 277 -50.03 8.00 17.68
CA HIS A 277 -49.37 8.71 18.77
C HIS A 277 -47.85 8.87 18.50
N PRO A 278 -47.22 10.02 18.83
CA PRO A 278 -45.78 10.24 18.62
C PRO A 278 -44.85 9.16 19.19
N MET A 279 -45.27 8.49 20.27
CA MET A 279 -44.51 7.38 20.86
C MET A 279 -44.27 6.21 19.89
N ASN A 280 -45.17 5.98 18.94
CA ASN A 280 -44.98 4.93 17.95
C ASN A 280 -43.81 5.25 17.00
N TYR A 281 -43.65 6.54 16.64
CA TYR A 281 -42.49 7.00 15.87
C TYR A 281 -41.20 6.90 16.69
N PHE A 282 -41.26 7.15 17.99
CA PHE A 282 -40.10 6.96 18.88
C PHE A 282 -39.66 5.50 18.96
N PHE A 283 -40.58 4.56 19.18
CA PHE A 283 -40.23 3.12 19.23
C PHE A 283 -39.66 2.61 17.92
N LEU A 284 -40.21 3.08 16.80
CA LEU A 284 -39.71 2.80 15.47
C LEU A 284 -38.31 3.38 15.25
N ALA A 285 -38.04 4.62 15.70
CA ALA A 285 -36.71 5.21 15.66
C ALA A 285 -35.71 4.39 16.48
N ALA A 286 -36.12 3.97 17.68
CA ALA A 286 -35.30 3.17 18.58
C ALA A 286 -34.99 1.78 17.99
N ALA A 287 -35.99 1.12 17.39
CA ALA A 287 -35.81 -0.17 16.72
C ALA A 287 -34.85 -0.04 15.52
N PHE A 288 -35.02 1.02 14.72
CA PHE A 288 -34.15 1.30 13.58
C PHE A 288 -32.71 1.57 14.03
N PHE A 289 -32.52 2.35 15.09
CA PHE A 289 -31.20 2.60 15.70
C PHE A 289 -30.58 1.31 16.26
N ALA A 290 -31.35 0.50 16.99
CA ALA A 290 -30.86 -0.76 17.56
C ALA A 290 -30.41 -1.76 16.48
N PHE A 291 -31.12 -1.83 15.36
CA PHE A 291 -30.71 -2.64 14.21
C PHE A 291 -29.34 -2.20 13.68
N GLN A 292 -29.14 -0.89 13.48
CA GLN A 292 -27.86 -0.36 12.99
C GLN A 292 -26.72 -0.56 13.98
N LEU A 293 -27.02 -0.46 15.28
CA LEU A 293 -26.05 -0.74 16.34
C LEU A 293 -25.62 -2.23 16.34
N LEU A 294 -26.57 -3.14 16.13
CA LEU A 294 -26.26 -4.57 15.99
C LEU A 294 -25.46 -4.84 14.71
N PHE A 295 -25.87 -4.25 13.59
CA PHE A 295 -25.17 -4.40 12.31
C PHE A 295 -23.72 -3.92 12.42
N ALA A 296 -23.50 -2.72 12.97
CA ALA A 296 -22.19 -2.16 13.29
C ALA A 296 -21.33 -3.11 14.13
N TYR A 297 -21.90 -3.74 15.15
CA TYR A 297 -21.16 -4.68 16.00
C TYR A 297 -20.80 -5.99 15.29
N THR A 298 -21.55 -6.40 14.27
CA THR A 298 -21.26 -7.65 13.53
C THR A 298 -20.19 -7.51 12.44
N VAL A 299 -19.89 -6.28 12.04
CA VAL A 299 -18.98 -5.96 10.92
C VAL A 299 -17.66 -5.32 11.39
N ASP A 300 -17.58 -4.99 12.68
CA ASP A 300 -16.39 -4.55 13.41
C ASP A 300 -15.75 -5.76 14.12
#